data_AF-A0AAW8KYF7-F1
#
_entry.id   AF-A0AAW8KYF7-F1
#
_cell.length_a   1.000
_cell.length_b   1.000
_cell.length_c   1.000
_cell.angle_alpha   90.00
_cell.angle_beta   90.00
_cell.angle_gamma   90.00
#
_symmetry.space_group_name_H-M   'P 1'
#
loop_
_entity.id
_entity.type
_entity.pdbx_description
1 polymer ?
#
loop_
_entity_poly.entity_id
_entity_poly.type
_entity_poly.pdbx_seq_one_letter_code
_entity_poly.pdbx_strand_id
1 'polypeptide(L)'
;DNLPPITVYNGRAVIETDTNTQIGTGANAKFITILAGPRAFAYDSVPGPKDLKVEETQSTGNGAGHEILWTRRNMLIHPQGFSFIAPKDTLTGGTERESLSASWADLQKAANWELVTKPEDTSIRFLITNL
;
A
#
# COMPACT_ATOMS: atom_id res chain seq x y z
N ASP A 1 20.51 -17.41 15.20
CA ASP A 1 20.73 -16.46 14.09
C ASP A 1 21.32 -17.08 12.82
N ASN A 2 21.22 -18.40 12.62
CA ASN A 2 21.72 -19.05 11.41
C ASN A 2 20.85 -20.27 11.03
N LEU A 3 19.54 -20.14 11.25
CA LEU A 3 18.59 -21.13 10.75
C LEU A 3 18.34 -20.82 9.27
N PRO A 4 18.33 -21.84 8.40
CA PRO A 4 17.94 -21.65 7.01
C PRO A 4 16.55 -21.00 6.97
N PRO A 5 16.33 -19.97 6.14
CA PRO A 5 15.03 -19.32 6.05
C PRO A 5 13.98 -20.36 5.68
N ILE A 6 12.88 -20.38 6.45
CA ILE A 6 11.76 -21.25 6.13
C ILE A 6 11.01 -20.57 4.99
N THR A 7 11.14 -21.11 3.79
CA THR A 7 10.50 -20.55 2.59
C THR A 7 9.09 -21.11 2.37
N VAL A 8 8.78 -22.27 2.95
CA VAL A 8 7.48 -22.94 2.86
C VAL A 8 7.09 -23.53 4.20
N TYR A 9 5.84 -23.28 4.62
CA TYR A 9 5.23 -23.87 5.80
C TYR A 9 3.84 -24.41 5.46
N ASN A 10 3.59 -25.69 5.72
CA ASN A 10 2.32 -26.37 5.42
C ASN A 10 1.81 -26.12 3.98
N GLY A 11 2.71 -26.17 2.99
CA GLY A 11 2.41 -25.93 1.58
C GLY A 11 2.16 -24.47 1.20
N ARG A 12 2.37 -23.50 2.11
CA ARG A 12 2.24 -22.07 1.85
C ARG A 12 3.60 -21.39 1.85
N ALA A 13 3.78 -20.41 0.97
CA ALA A 13 4.99 -19.60 0.96
C ALA A 13 5.06 -18.75 2.25
N VAL A 14 6.25 -18.69 2.83
CA VAL A 14 6.57 -17.82 3.96
C VAL A 14 7.50 -16.74 3.44
N ILE A 15 7.15 -15.49 3.68
CA ILE A 15 7.92 -14.31 3.27
C ILE A 15 8.31 -13.59 4.55
N GLU A 16 9.61 -13.55 4.81
CA GLU A 16 10.19 -12.84 5.93
C GLU A 16 10.54 -11.41 5.49
N THR A 17 10.20 -10.44 6.34
CA THR A 17 10.53 -9.03 6.13
C THR A 17 10.80 -8.36 7.46
N ASP A 18 11.81 -7.51 7.51
CA ASP A 18 12.14 -6.68 8.67
C ASP A 18 11.19 -5.47 8.79
N THR A 19 10.51 -5.12 7.69
CA THR A 19 9.58 -4.00 7.64
C THR A 19 8.14 -4.49 7.76
N ASN A 20 7.58 -4.39 8.96
CA ASN A 20 6.19 -4.78 9.22
C ASN A 20 5.56 -3.89 10.31
N THR A 21 4.23 -3.93 10.41
CA THR A 21 3.49 -3.14 11.40
C THR A 21 3.67 -3.74 12.79
N GLN A 22 4.22 -2.94 13.70
CA GLN A 22 4.31 -3.23 15.13
C GLN A 22 3.34 -2.32 15.89
N ILE A 23 2.55 -2.90 16.79
CA ILE A 23 1.68 -2.14 17.69
C ILE A 23 2.36 -2.06 19.05
N GLY A 24 2.60 -0.84 19.55
CA GLY A 24 3.26 -0.61 20.83
C GLY A 24 4.77 -0.84 20.80
N THR A 25 5.42 -0.76 21.96
CA THR A 25 6.88 -0.89 22.11
C THR A 25 7.25 -1.70 23.36
N GLY A 26 8.50 -2.20 23.41
CA GLY A 26 9.02 -2.94 24.56
C GLY A 26 8.28 -4.26 24.82
N ALA A 27 8.07 -4.59 26.10
CA ALA A 27 7.43 -5.84 26.52
C ALA A 27 5.95 -6.01 26.11
N ASN A 28 5.32 -4.94 25.60
CA ASN A 28 3.94 -4.97 25.10
C ASN A 28 3.88 -4.89 23.56
N ALA A 29 5.02 -5.03 22.88
CA ALA A 29 5.08 -5.01 21.44
C ALA A 29 4.28 -6.19 20.86
N LYS A 30 3.36 -5.86 19.95
CA LYS A 30 2.61 -6.85 19.18
C LYS A 30 3.02 -6.77 17.74
N PHE A 31 3.24 -7.93 17.13
CA PHE A 31 3.64 -8.07 15.75
C PHE A 31 2.47 -8.58 14.93
N ILE A 32 2.28 -7.98 13.75
CA ILE A 32 1.19 -8.35 12.84
C ILE A 32 1.76 -9.22 11.74
N THR A 33 1.42 -10.51 11.70
CA THR A 33 1.69 -11.36 10.55
C THR A 33 0.48 -11.35 9.62
N ILE A 34 0.71 -11.05 8.33
CA ILE A 34 -0.33 -11.06 7.30
C ILE A 34 -0.45 -12.47 6.72
N LEU A 35 -1.64 -13.05 6.84
CA LEU A 35 -2.00 -14.31 6.22
C LEU A 35 -2.85 -14.00 4.99
N ALA A 36 -2.21 -14.00 3.82
CA ALA A 36 -2.87 -13.74 2.54
C ALA A 36 -3.02 -15.04 1.73
N GLY A 37 -4.25 -15.34 1.34
CA GLY A 37 -4.56 -16.36 0.35
C GLY A 37 -4.50 -15.81 -1.08
N PRO A 38 -4.66 -16.69 -2.09
CA PRO A 38 -4.77 -16.26 -3.48
C PRO A 38 -5.87 -15.21 -3.64
N ARG A 39 -5.60 -14.19 -4.46
CA ARG A 39 -6.54 -13.11 -4.80
C ARG A 39 -6.99 -12.27 -3.59
N ALA A 40 -6.22 -12.24 -2.51
CA ALA A 40 -6.43 -11.34 -1.38
C ALA A 40 -6.57 -9.87 -1.83
N PHE A 41 -5.68 -9.42 -2.72
CA PHE A 41 -5.70 -8.10 -3.31
C PHE A 41 -5.81 -8.22 -4.83
N ALA A 42 -6.55 -7.28 -5.42
CA ALA A 42 -6.43 -6.96 -6.84
C ALA A 42 -5.71 -5.62 -6.97
N TYR A 43 -4.91 -5.48 -8.00
CA TYR A 43 -4.31 -4.21 -8.36
C TYR A 43 -4.30 -4.08 -9.87
N ASP A 44 -4.30 -2.84 -10.33
CA ASP A 44 -4.11 -2.52 -11.73
C ASP A 44 -3.37 -1.18 -11.85
N SER A 45 -2.72 -0.96 -12.99
CA SER A 45 -2.08 0.31 -13.30
C SER A 45 -2.20 0.58 -14.77
N VAL A 46 -2.62 1.79 -15.12
CA VAL A 46 -2.74 2.21 -16.51
C VAL A 46 -1.56 3.13 -16.83
N PRO A 47 -0.70 2.78 -17.80
CA PRO A 47 0.39 3.64 -18.21
C PRO A 47 -0.14 4.86 -18.97
N GLY A 48 0.34 6.04 -18.60
CA GLY A 48 0.10 7.30 -19.27
C GLY A 48 1.27 7.72 -20.19
N PRO A 49 1.01 8.54 -21.22
CA PRO A 49 2.03 9.01 -22.16
C PRO A 49 3.08 9.96 -21.52
N LYS A 50 2.83 10.43 -20.30
CA LYS A 50 3.69 11.38 -19.56
C LYS A 50 4.15 10.81 -18.20
N ASP A 51 4.12 9.49 -18.05
CA ASP A 51 4.50 8.82 -16.80
C ASP A 51 5.99 8.85 -16.52
N LEU A 52 6.81 8.89 -17.58
CA LEU A 52 8.26 9.05 -17.49
C LEU A 52 8.69 10.19 -18.41
N LYS A 53 9.30 11.23 -17.85
CA LYS A 53 9.86 12.35 -18.61
C LYS A 53 11.16 12.84 -17.99
N VAL A 54 12.10 13.19 -18.85
CA VAL A 54 13.29 13.93 -18.50
C VAL A 54 13.06 15.39 -18.90
N GLU A 55 13.37 16.30 -18.00
CA GLU A 55 13.34 17.74 -18.24
C GLU A 55 14.71 18.32 -17.92
N GLU A 56 15.27 19.09 -18.85
CA GLU A 56 16.55 19.78 -18.68
C GLU A 56 16.32 21.29 -18.63
N THR A 57 16.88 21.95 -17.62
CA THR A 57 16.78 23.40 -17.46
C THR A 57 18.17 24.03 -17.35
N GLN A 58 18.48 24.94 -18.28
CA GLN A 58 19.78 25.64 -18.34
C GLN A 58 19.84 26.92 -17.49
N SER A 59 18.70 27.47 -17.07
CA SER A 59 18.61 28.77 -16.37
C SER A 59 19.01 28.74 -14.89
N THR A 60 19.37 27.57 -14.37
CA THR A 60 19.65 27.32 -12.96
C THR A 60 20.94 26.50 -12.82
N GLY A 61 21.39 26.23 -11.60
CA GLY A 61 22.63 25.46 -11.40
C GLY A 61 23.92 26.24 -11.74
N ASN A 62 23.93 27.56 -11.53
CA ASN A 62 25.12 28.43 -11.71
C ASN A 62 25.82 28.27 -13.08
N GLY A 63 25.04 28.06 -14.15
CA GLY A 63 25.57 27.89 -15.51
C GLY A 63 25.85 26.45 -15.93
N ALA A 64 25.66 25.46 -15.04
CA ALA A 64 25.75 24.04 -15.39
C ALA A 64 24.40 23.41 -15.81
N GLY A 65 23.28 24.10 -15.54
CA GLY A 65 21.95 23.53 -15.69
C GLY A 65 21.63 22.45 -14.64
N HIS A 66 20.41 21.91 -14.69
CA HIS A 66 20.06 20.67 -13.99
C HIS A 66 19.06 19.85 -14.81
N GLU A 67 19.00 18.56 -14.48
CA GLU A 67 18.11 17.58 -15.08
C GLU A 67 17.14 17.07 -14.02
N ILE A 68 15.86 16.96 -14.39
CA ILE A 68 14.79 16.42 -13.55
C ILE A 68 14.22 15.18 -14.22
N LEU A 69 14.24 14.06 -13.50
CA LEU A 69 13.50 12.87 -13.86
C LEU A 69 12.12 12.88 -13.20
N TRP A 70 11.09 13.04 -14.02
CA TRP A 70 9.71 12.92 -13.60
C TRP A 70 9.24 11.48 -13.74
N THR A 71 8.78 10.92 -12.62
CA THR A 71 8.04 9.65 -12.60
C THR A 71 6.64 9.87 -12.04
N ARG A 72 5.63 9.36 -12.74
CA ARG A 72 4.22 9.42 -12.34
C ARG A 72 3.63 8.04 -12.58
N ARG A 73 2.82 7.56 -11.65
CA ARG A 73 2.16 6.26 -11.77
C ARG A 73 0.76 6.35 -11.21
N ASN A 74 -0.20 5.91 -12.01
CA ASN A 74 -1.58 5.72 -11.57
C ASN A 74 -1.77 4.25 -11.21
N MET A 75 -2.00 3.97 -9.94
CA MET A 75 -2.25 2.62 -9.43
C MET A 75 -3.62 2.55 -8.77
N LEU A 76 -4.30 1.44 -9.01
CA LEU A 76 -5.47 1.01 -8.27
C LEU A 76 -5.09 -0.22 -7.46
N ILE A 77 -5.46 -0.23 -6.18
CA ILE A 77 -5.33 -1.39 -5.31
C ILE A 77 -6.64 -1.56 -4.56
N HIS A 78 -7.11 -2.80 -4.44
CA HIS A 78 -8.36 -3.11 -3.77
C HIS A 78 -8.31 -4.47 -3.05
N PRO A 79 -8.55 -4.51 -1.72
CA PRO A 79 -8.72 -5.75 -0.99
C PRO A 79 -10.04 -6.43 -1.38
N GLN A 80 -10.00 -7.70 -1.79
CA GLN A 80 -11.21 -8.41 -2.19
C GLN A 80 -12.14 -8.68 -1.00
N GLY A 81 -13.44 -8.48 -1.21
CA GLY A 81 -14.48 -8.67 -0.19
C GLY A 81 -14.80 -7.43 0.66
N PHE A 82 -14.00 -6.36 0.54
CA PHE A 82 -14.28 -5.07 1.15
C PHE A 82 -14.88 -4.10 0.14
N SER A 83 -15.59 -3.09 0.62
CA SER A 83 -16.04 -1.95 -0.17
C SER A 83 -15.48 -0.68 0.45
N PHE A 84 -15.02 0.23 -0.40
CA PHE A 84 -14.61 1.57 0.03
C PHE A 84 -15.85 2.48 0.07
N ILE A 85 -16.28 2.85 1.27
CA ILE A 85 -17.56 3.51 1.54
C ILE A 85 -17.44 5.00 1.88
N ALA A 86 -16.23 5.56 1.80
CA ALA A 86 -16.00 6.96 2.14
C ALA A 86 -16.79 7.91 1.22
N PRO A 87 -17.54 8.88 1.78
CA PRO A 87 -18.20 9.91 0.99
C PRO A 87 -17.19 10.74 0.19
N LYS A 88 -17.50 11.06 -1.07
CA LYS A 88 -16.59 11.76 -2.00
C LYS A 88 -16.08 13.09 -1.45
N ASP A 89 -16.92 13.82 -0.74
CA ASP A 89 -16.63 15.12 -0.11
C ASP A 89 -15.67 15.03 1.08
N THR A 90 -15.41 13.82 1.59
CA THR A 90 -14.46 13.59 2.70
C THR A 90 -13.06 13.19 2.22
N LEU A 91 -12.90 12.94 0.92
CA LEU A 91 -11.62 12.52 0.34
C LEU A 91 -10.64 13.69 0.29
N THR A 92 -9.35 13.37 0.42
CA THR A 92 -8.25 14.34 0.48
C THR A 92 -7.26 14.19 -0.67
N GLY A 93 -7.46 13.22 -1.56
CA GLY A 93 -6.62 13.02 -2.74
C GLY A 93 -7.13 13.78 -3.95
N GLY A 94 -6.22 14.24 -4.81
CA GLY A 94 -6.56 14.99 -6.02
C GLY A 94 -5.64 16.19 -6.23
N THR A 95 -6.22 17.30 -6.64
CA THR A 95 -5.49 18.58 -6.78
C THR A 95 -5.68 19.42 -5.53
N GLU A 96 -4.89 20.48 -5.38
CA GLU A 96 -5.07 21.46 -4.28
C GLU A 96 -6.50 22.03 -4.21
N ARG A 97 -7.22 22.06 -5.34
CA ARG A 97 -8.55 22.68 -5.45
C ARG A 97 -9.70 21.69 -5.49
N GLU A 98 -9.43 20.40 -5.71
CA GLU A 98 -10.46 19.39 -5.91
C GLU A 98 -10.04 18.02 -5.37
N SER A 99 -10.89 17.47 -4.51
CA SER A 99 -10.81 16.08 -4.07
C SER A 99 -11.33 15.15 -5.17
N LEU A 100 -10.41 14.57 -5.95
CA LEU A 100 -10.70 13.72 -7.11
C LEU A 100 -10.62 12.22 -6.79
N SER A 101 -9.87 11.84 -5.76
CA SER A 101 -9.57 10.44 -5.42
C SER A 101 -9.27 10.26 -3.93
N ALA A 102 -9.24 9.01 -3.47
CA ALA A 102 -8.76 8.70 -2.12
C ALA A 102 -7.24 8.93 -2.05
N SER A 103 -6.77 9.69 -1.07
CA SER A 103 -5.34 9.76 -0.77
C SER A 103 -4.89 8.51 -0.01
N TRP A 104 -3.58 8.32 0.15
CA TRP A 104 -3.07 7.25 1.01
C TRP A 104 -3.56 7.41 2.46
N ALA A 105 -3.66 8.64 2.97
CA ALA A 105 -4.23 8.85 4.30
C ALA A 105 -5.71 8.39 4.40
N ASP A 106 -6.48 8.51 3.31
CA ASP A 106 -7.87 8.06 3.29
C ASP A 106 -8.00 6.54 3.19
N LEU A 107 -7.11 5.90 2.44
CA LEU A 107 -7.09 4.43 2.31
C LEU A 107 -6.68 3.74 3.63
N GLN A 108 -5.92 4.40 4.51
CA GLN A 108 -5.51 3.85 5.82
C GLN A 108 -6.63 3.89 6.88
N LYS A 109 -7.66 4.73 6.68
CA LYS A 109 -8.72 4.90 7.67
C LYS A 109 -9.65 3.69 7.64
N ALA A 110 -9.66 2.90 8.72
CA ALA A 110 -10.55 1.74 8.84
C ALA A 110 -12.04 2.10 8.66
N ALA A 111 -12.46 3.30 9.10
CA ALA A 111 -13.84 3.77 8.95
C ALA A 111 -14.29 3.94 7.49
N ASN A 112 -13.36 4.02 6.54
CA ASN A 112 -13.66 4.16 5.12
C ASN A 112 -13.91 2.81 4.42
N TRP A 113 -13.79 1.70 5.15
CA TRP A 113 -13.90 0.36 4.59
C TRP A 113 -15.00 -0.44 5.30
N GLU A 114 -15.82 -1.11 4.51
CA GLU A 114 -16.82 -2.06 4.99
C GLU A 114 -16.52 -3.44 4.44
N LEU A 115 -16.60 -4.46 5.29
CA LEU A 115 -16.57 -5.85 4.83
C LEU A 115 -17.95 -6.22 4.28
N VAL A 116 -18.06 -6.41 2.97
CA VAL A 116 -19.35 -6.69 2.31
C VAL A 116 -19.64 -8.19 2.19
N THR A 117 -18.60 -9.01 2.14
CA THR A 117 -18.72 -10.47 2.13
C THR A 117 -18.62 -11.05 3.54
N LYS A 118 -18.94 -12.33 3.73
CA LYS A 118 -18.69 -12.95 5.03
C LYS A 118 -17.19 -13.02 5.29
N PRO A 119 -16.74 -12.95 6.56
CA PRO A 119 -15.34 -13.08 6.90
C PRO A 119 -14.71 -14.31 6.26
N GLU A 120 -15.34 -15.49 6.38
CA GLU A 120 -14.89 -16.77 5.82
C GLU A 120 -14.61 -16.76 4.31
N ASP A 121 -15.27 -15.89 3.55
CA ASP A 121 -15.11 -15.78 2.10
C ASP A 121 -13.96 -14.84 1.69
N THR A 122 -13.34 -14.16 2.66
CA THR A 122 -12.20 -13.27 2.40
C THR A 122 -10.87 -13.97 2.61
N SER A 123 -9.95 -13.75 1.68
CA SER A 123 -8.61 -14.36 1.67
C SER A 123 -7.55 -13.60 2.48
N ILE A 124 -7.93 -12.66 3.35
CA ILE A 124 -6.98 -11.88 4.17
C ILE A 124 -7.27 -12.07 5.66
N ARG A 125 -6.24 -12.41 6.43
CA ARG A 125 -6.28 -12.43 7.91
C ARG A 125 -5.02 -11.83 8.49
N PHE A 126 -5.13 -11.36 9.73
CA PHE A 126 -4.02 -10.85 10.51
C PHE A 126 -3.87 -11.71 11.75
N LEU A 127 -2.69 -12.28 11.95
CA LEU A 127 -2.30 -12.94 13.17
C LEU A 127 -1.52 -11.94 14.01
N ILE A 128 -2.02 -11.63 15.21
CA ILE A 128 -1.35 -10.73 16.15
C ILE A 128 -0.67 -11.59 17.20
N THR A 129 0.66 -11.52 17.26
CA THR A 129 1.46 -12.24 18.24
C THR A 129 2.13 -11.27 19.20
N ASN A 130 2.19 -11.68 20.46
CA ASN A 130 3.11 -11.09 21.42
C ASN A 130 4.42 -11.87 21.32
N LEU A 131 5.54 -11.19 21.50
CA LEU A 131 6.86 -11.82 21.67
C LEU A 131 7.28 -11.70 23.14
#